data_AF-A0A2G5T7X0-F1
#
_entry.id   AF-A0A2G5T7X0-F1
#
_cell.length_a   1.000
_cell.length_b   1.000
_cell.length_c   1.000
_cell.angle_alpha   90.00
_cell.angle_beta   90.00
_cell.angle_gamma   90.00
#
_symmetry.space_group_name_H-M   'P 1'
#
loop_
_entity.id
_entity.type
_entity.pdbx_description
1 polymer ?
#
loop_
_entity_poly.entity_id
_entity_poly.type
_entity_poly.pdbx_seq_one_letter_code
_entity_poly.pdbx_strand_id
1 'polypeptide(L)'
;MSFLINPEFPGTVSIFRAYLPNEFWDLVTFENDEACLKVADPRLNYYGGAEKLCKEIEKFRNFPGYLNKFQTELSTKFCTLKPAIYQTHKRKRYIYKHDLLAQMNYEVWTSSIRKNSDNMPLFGIVAIYLRTKECIMGGPIYEMTPFVVEKFDELKNNIEMRYLKSSKKKKKVKSLNDVFEKLKAIMPKNEHDTEYTSLYKLILKLHKKKPAWRNTKFFENLHHVANIVLEEFDRFIAENEFWFLPNQLGHQEPTVRLFGEHLGKYVFGVELLQEMQRAGLDTDIIEEEIRDSGPMGTLYYPELLELLKGQIWRIEFVITPFRKTSHKAVWIPTPDDNYCIDSLDIISELIEWTHVKGFFQGASDDQRDSILKAFKSLEYVLDKDLVAESEVNQIKESFFEDLQKFNITTPSNKKEVRESSAPSVEYLIHELSYLGLNNPFPEIGLFANKVFHMMSKYLMEPVDMTHAVRICHFICVYSRIKVRYIS
;
A
#
# COMPACT_ATOMS: atom_id res chain seq x y z
N MET A 1 -12.40 -16.48 -4.43
CA MET A 1 -10.99 -16.22 -4.08
C MET A 1 -10.05 -17.35 -4.53
N SER A 2 -10.08 -17.77 -5.80
CA SER A 2 -9.21 -18.86 -6.31
C SER A 2 -7.71 -18.56 -6.17
N PHE A 3 -7.35 -17.28 -6.23
CA PHE A 3 -5.98 -16.78 -6.07
C PHE A 3 -5.32 -17.14 -4.74
N LEU A 4 -6.10 -17.46 -3.70
CA LEU A 4 -5.57 -17.86 -2.38
C LEU A 4 -4.72 -19.13 -2.45
N ILE A 5 -5.06 -20.03 -3.38
CA ILE A 5 -4.34 -21.30 -3.61
C ILE A 5 -3.60 -21.27 -4.93
N ASN A 6 -4.19 -20.67 -5.96
CA ASN A 6 -3.67 -20.64 -7.32
C ASN A 6 -3.66 -19.19 -7.83
N PRO A 7 -2.73 -18.35 -7.37
CA PRO A 7 -2.62 -16.97 -7.83
C PRO A 7 -2.12 -16.94 -9.27
N GLU A 8 -2.46 -15.87 -10.01
CA GLU A 8 -1.90 -15.62 -11.34
C GLU A 8 -0.37 -15.46 -11.28
N PHE A 9 0.12 -14.80 -10.23
CA PHE A 9 1.55 -14.60 -9.98
C PHE A 9 1.94 -15.13 -8.60
N PRO A 10 3.10 -15.79 -8.46
CA PRO A 10 3.53 -16.34 -7.18
C PRO A 10 4.01 -15.25 -6.21
N GLY A 11 3.82 -15.50 -4.90
CA GLY A 11 4.36 -14.64 -3.84
C GLY A 11 3.95 -13.16 -3.97
N THR A 12 4.95 -12.28 -4.05
CA THR A 12 4.78 -10.82 -4.13
C THR A 12 4.89 -10.28 -5.55
N VAL A 13 5.04 -11.11 -6.59
CA VAL A 13 5.23 -10.67 -7.99
C VAL A 13 4.07 -9.79 -8.47
N SER A 14 2.83 -10.11 -8.08
CA SER A 14 1.66 -9.27 -8.43
C SER A 14 1.76 -7.85 -7.88
N ILE A 15 2.36 -7.67 -6.70
CA ILE A 15 2.57 -6.36 -6.07
C ILE A 15 3.60 -5.55 -6.85
N PHE A 16 4.70 -6.18 -7.28
CA PHE A 16 5.69 -5.53 -8.12
C PHE A 16 5.07 -5.09 -9.47
N ARG A 17 4.23 -5.93 -10.07
CA ARG A 17 3.53 -5.60 -11.33
C ARG A 17 2.46 -4.53 -11.16
N ALA A 18 1.80 -4.45 -10.01
CA ALA A 18 0.86 -3.38 -9.71
C ALA A 18 1.57 -2.03 -9.52
N TYR A 19 2.81 -2.04 -9.03
CA TYR A 19 3.62 -0.85 -8.85
C TYR A 19 4.28 -0.37 -10.15
N LEU A 20 4.92 -1.29 -10.88
CA LEU A 20 5.69 -0.99 -12.09
C LEU A 20 4.79 -0.94 -13.33
N PRO A 21 5.03 0.00 -14.26
CA PRO A 21 4.38 -0.06 -15.56
C PRO A 21 4.93 -1.27 -16.36
N ASN A 22 4.14 -1.73 -17.34
CA ASN A 22 4.34 -3.02 -18.00
C ASN A 22 5.72 -3.18 -18.66
N GLU A 23 6.35 -2.09 -19.07
CA GLU A 23 7.67 -2.04 -19.71
C GLU A 23 8.81 -2.42 -18.77
N PHE A 24 8.55 -2.43 -17.46
CA PHE A 24 9.52 -2.83 -16.44
C PHE A 24 9.13 -4.14 -15.74
N TRP A 25 8.08 -4.84 -16.18
CA TRP A 25 7.71 -6.13 -15.59
C TRP A 25 8.80 -7.18 -15.77
N ASP A 26 9.62 -7.07 -16.82
CA ASP A 26 10.75 -7.95 -17.06
C ASP A 26 11.95 -7.69 -16.13
N LEU A 27 11.94 -6.59 -15.34
CA LEU A 27 12.88 -6.36 -14.24
C LEU A 27 12.63 -7.30 -13.06
N VAL A 28 11.42 -7.86 -12.97
CA VAL A 28 11.00 -8.73 -11.87
C VAL A 28 11.15 -10.18 -12.29
N THR A 29 11.97 -10.89 -11.55
CA THR A 29 12.18 -12.33 -11.66
C THR A 29 11.60 -13.03 -10.43
N PHE A 30 11.39 -14.34 -10.52
CA PHE A 30 10.96 -15.13 -9.38
C PHE A 30 12.01 -16.21 -9.11
N GLU A 31 12.81 -15.99 -8.08
CA GLU A 31 13.96 -16.84 -7.73
C GLU A 31 13.86 -17.25 -6.26
N ASN A 32 14.20 -18.49 -5.94
CA ASN A 32 14.21 -18.99 -4.56
C ASN A 32 12.89 -18.83 -3.77
N ASP A 33 11.75 -18.78 -4.46
CA ASP A 33 10.40 -18.50 -3.92
C ASP A 33 10.15 -17.04 -3.52
N GLU A 34 10.93 -16.09 -4.03
CA GLU A 34 10.77 -14.67 -3.79
C GLU A 34 10.82 -13.87 -5.11
N ALA A 35 10.12 -12.72 -5.13
CA ALA A 35 10.28 -11.76 -6.21
C ALA A 35 11.65 -11.08 -6.09
N CYS A 36 12.44 -11.10 -7.15
CA CYS A 36 13.79 -10.52 -7.19
C CYS A 36 13.91 -9.53 -8.35
N LEU A 37 14.59 -8.41 -8.11
CA LEU A 37 14.90 -7.42 -9.14
C LEU A 37 16.20 -7.79 -9.86
N LYS A 38 16.25 -7.57 -11.18
CA LYS A 38 17.50 -7.65 -11.97
C LYS A 38 18.41 -6.47 -11.64
N VAL A 39 19.16 -6.57 -10.54
CA VAL A 39 19.92 -5.46 -9.93
C VAL A 39 20.93 -4.76 -10.86
N ALA A 40 21.39 -5.43 -11.93
CA ALA A 40 22.33 -4.87 -12.90
C ALA A 40 21.65 -4.12 -14.06
N ASP A 41 20.32 -4.11 -14.13
CA ASP A 41 19.58 -3.44 -15.20
C ASP A 41 19.58 -1.91 -14.97
N PRO A 42 20.13 -1.11 -15.92
CA PRO A 42 20.25 0.33 -15.74
C PRO A 42 18.90 1.05 -15.66
N ARG A 43 17.80 0.42 -16.10
CA ARG A 43 16.45 0.98 -15.95
C ARG A 43 16.03 1.16 -14.50
N LEU A 44 16.65 0.44 -13.56
CA LEU A 44 16.41 0.61 -12.13
C LEU A 44 16.83 1.99 -11.62
N ASN A 45 17.73 2.69 -12.30
CA ASN A 45 18.17 4.04 -11.92
C ASN A 45 17.00 5.04 -11.96
N TYR A 46 15.98 4.78 -12.78
CA TYR A 46 14.74 5.57 -12.79
C TYR A 46 14.02 5.56 -11.43
N TYR A 47 14.15 4.46 -10.68
CA TYR A 47 13.60 4.26 -9.35
C TYR A 47 14.64 4.47 -8.23
N GLY A 48 15.82 5.02 -8.58
CA GLY A 48 16.98 5.18 -7.70
C GLY A 48 17.61 3.86 -7.24
N GLY A 49 17.53 2.82 -8.06
CA GLY A 49 18.16 1.53 -7.85
C GLY A 49 17.25 0.49 -7.18
N ALA A 50 17.73 -0.76 -7.14
CA ALA A 50 16.95 -1.90 -6.62
C ALA A 50 16.52 -1.73 -5.16
N GLU A 51 17.41 -1.23 -4.29
CA GLU A 51 17.12 -1.06 -2.87
C GLU A 51 16.01 -0.03 -2.63
N LYS A 52 16.09 1.13 -3.30
CA LYS A 52 15.09 2.20 -3.20
C LYS A 52 13.75 1.72 -3.76
N LEU A 53 13.74 1.03 -4.91
CA LEU A 53 12.52 0.44 -5.46
C LEU A 53 11.87 -0.57 -4.50
N CYS A 54 12.64 -1.46 -3.88
CA CYS A 54 12.09 -2.39 -2.87
C CYS A 54 11.47 -1.64 -1.68
N LYS A 55 12.11 -0.58 -1.18
CA LYS A 55 11.55 0.26 -0.10
C LYS A 55 10.26 0.96 -0.53
N GLU A 56 10.19 1.46 -1.75
CA GLU A 56 8.98 2.08 -2.29
C GLU A 56 7.85 1.07 -2.47
N ILE A 57 8.14 -0.15 -2.93
CA ILE A 57 7.13 -1.23 -3.05
C ILE A 57 6.61 -1.65 -1.67
N GLU A 58 7.47 -1.71 -0.66
CA GLU A 58 7.04 -1.94 0.72
C GLU A 58 6.13 -0.82 1.23
N LYS A 59 6.42 0.45 0.91
CA LYS A 59 5.51 1.57 1.22
C LYS A 59 4.18 1.47 0.47
N PHE A 60 4.24 1.15 -0.83
CA PHE A 60 3.08 1.00 -1.71
C PHE A 60 2.09 -0.03 -1.19
N ARG A 61 2.60 -1.18 -0.72
CA ARG A 61 1.77 -2.28 -0.24
C ARG A 61 1.40 -2.17 1.24
N ASN A 62 1.86 -1.16 1.97
CA ASN A 62 1.58 -1.02 3.40
C ASN A 62 0.25 -0.29 3.61
N PHE A 63 -0.87 -0.95 3.28
CA PHE A 63 -2.22 -0.48 3.56
C PHE A 63 -3.15 -1.66 3.90
N PRO A 64 -4.26 -1.45 4.62
CA PRO A 64 -5.19 -2.51 4.99
C PRO A 64 -5.68 -3.34 3.79
N GLY A 65 -5.67 -4.67 3.93
CA GLY A 65 -6.20 -5.61 2.93
C GLY A 65 -5.38 -5.78 1.64
N TYR A 66 -4.18 -5.20 1.55
CA TYR A 66 -3.37 -5.19 0.33
C TYR A 66 -3.10 -6.59 -0.27
N LEU A 67 -3.00 -7.64 0.56
CA LEU A 67 -2.75 -9.01 0.09
C LEU A 67 -3.91 -9.57 -0.75
N ASN A 68 -5.15 -9.23 -0.38
CA ASN A 68 -6.34 -9.59 -1.15
C ASN A 68 -6.48 -8.68 -2.37
N LYS A 69 -6.25 -7.36 -2.19
CA LYS A 69 -6.23 -6.37 -3.28
C LYS A 69 -5.31 -6.78 -4.43
N PHE A 70 -4.11 -7.27 -4.13
CA PHE A 70 -3.14 -7.74 -5.12
C PHE A 70 -3.20 -9.24 -5.38
N GLN A 71 -4.30 -9.91 -4.97
CA GLN A 71 -4.62 -11.29 -5.29
C GLN A 71 -3.49 -12.29 -5.00
N THR A 72 -2.89 -12.17 -3.82
CA THR A 72 -1.75 -13.01 -3.41
C THR A 72 -2.20 -14.32 -2.74
N GLU A 73 -1.38 -15.37 -2.81
CA GLU A 73 -1.62 -16.67 -2.15
C GLU A 73 -1.51 -16.61 -0.62
N LEU A 74 -2.18 -17.52 0.10
CA LEU A 74 -2.25 -17.51 1.58
C LEU A 74 -0.89 -17.45 2.27
N SER A 75 0.15 -18.06 1.68
CA SER A 75 1.51 -18.05 2.22
C SER A 75 2.32 -16.80 1.91
N THR A 76 1.79 -15.84 1.15
CA THR A 76 2.51 -14.61 0.82
C THR A 76 2.82 -13.81 2.08
N LYS A 77 4.08 -13.41 2.21
CA LYS A 77 4.59 -12.70 3.39
C LYS A 77 3.94 -11.33 3.55
N PHE A 78 3.61 -11.01 4.79
CA PHE A 78 3.19 -9.68 5.21
C PHE A 78 4.27 -8.61 4.92
N CYS A 79 3.85 -7.34 4.94
CA CYS A 79 4.74 -6.20 4.76
C CYS A 79 5.81 -6.20 5.86
N THR A 80 7.02 -5.85 5.47
CA THR A 80 8.16 -5.75 6.40
C THR A 80 8.10 -4.45 7.21
N LEU A 81 7.42 -3.43 6.69
CA LEU A 81 7.16 -2.19 7.41
C LEU A 81 6.08 -2.42 8.46
N LYS A 82 6.20 -1.66 9.56
CA LYS A 82 5.14 -1.60 10.56
C LYS A 82 3.87 -0.99 9.93
N PRO A 83 2.67 -1.50 10.26
CA PRO A 83 1.42 -0.85 9.88
C PRO A 83 1.37 0.61 10.37
N ALA A 84 0.60 1.44 9.69
CA ALA A 84 0.48 2.85 10.08
C ALA A 84 -0.30 2.99 11.39
N ILE A 85 0.25 3.81 12.29
CA ILE A 85 -0.41 4.25 13.51
C ILE A 85 -0.79 5.71 13.32
N TYR A 86 -2.08 5.98 13.34
CA TYR A 86 -2.68 7.29 13.12
C TYR A 86 -2.91 8.00 14.45
N GLN A 87 -3.13 9.31 14.39
CA GLN A 87 -3.32 10.12 15.59
C GLN A 87 -4.46 11.12 15.41
N THR A 88 -5.16 11.41 16.51
CA THR A 88 -6.07 12.56 16.57
C THR A 88 -5.30 13.82 16.94
N HIS A 89 -5.96 14.97 16.85
CA HIS A 89 -5.41 16.24 17.37
C HIS A 89 -5.06 16.18 18.87
N LYS A 90 -5.73 15.29 19.63
CA LYS A 90 -5.46 15.03 21.06
C LYS A 90 -4.31 14.03 21.28
N ARG A 91 -3.61 13.61 20.22
CA ARG A 91 -2.54 12.60 20.23
C ARG A 91 -2.98 11.20 20.70
N LYS A 92 -4.29 10.91 20.70
CA LYS A 92 -4.81 9.54 20.86
C LYS A 92 -4.37 8.73 19.62
N ARG A 93 -3.87 7.50 19.82
CA ARG A 93 -3.35 6.65 18.73
C ARG A 93 -4.43 5.69 18.24
N TYR A 94 -4.49 5.49 16.93
CA TYR A 94 -5.45 4.61 16.26
C TYR A 94 -4.76 3.74 15.22
N ILE A 95 -5.35 2.59 14.93
CA ILE A 95 -4.94 1.65 13.89
C ILE A 95 -6.20 1.12 13.21
N TYR A 96 -6.11 0.74 11.93
CA TYR A 96 -7.16 -0.06 11.30
C TYR A 96 -7.27 -1.42 11.99
N LYS A 97 -8.49 -1.92 12.22
CA LYS A 97 -8.70 -3.25 12.79
C LYS A 97 -8.06 -4.34 11.94
N HIS A 98 -8.18 -4.24 10.62
CA HIS A 98 -7.47 -5.11 9.68
C HIS A 98 -5.95 -5.18 9.94
N ASP A 99 -5.32 -4.02 10.17
CA ASP A 99 -3.89 -3.90 10.38
C ASP A 99 -3.41 -4.45 11.73
N LEU A 100 -4.31 -4.80 12.66
CA LEU A 100 -3.94 -5.50 13.90
C LEU A 100 -3.29 -6.85 13.61
N LEU A 101 -3.77 -7.59 12.61
CA LEU A 101 -3.17 -8.85 12.19
C LEU A 101 -1.77 -8.63 11.61
N ALA A 102 -1.59 -7.58 10.80
CA ALA A 102 -0.29 -7.19 10.28
C ALA A 102 0.67 -6.75 11.40
N GLN A 103 0.15 -6.08 12.43
CA GLN A 103 0.90 -5.68 13.62
C GLN A 103 1.29 -6.90 14.47
N MET A 104 0.40 -7.89 14.65
CA MET A 104 0.74 -9.17 15.27
C MET A 104 1.86 -9.88 14.52
N ASN A 105 1.80 -9.93 13.18
CA ASN A 105 2.90 -10.46 12.36
C ASN A 105 4.20 -9.70 12.63
N TYR A 106 4.18 -8.37 12.68
CA TYR A 106 5.38 -7.57 12.94
C TYR A 106 6.04 -7.93 14.28
N GLU A 107 5.25 -8.09 15.33
CA GLU A 107 5.74 -8.37 16.69
C GLU A 107 6.26 -9.81 16.89
N VAL A 108 5.81 -10.79 16.09
CA VAL A 108 6.36 -12.16 16.13
C VAL A 108 7.84 -12.21 15.85
N TRP A 109 8.34 -11.31 15.01
CA TRP A 109 9.73 -11.33 14.57
C TRP A 109 10.63 -10.66 15.61
N THR A 110 10.73 -11.26 16.79
CA THR A 110 11.64 -10.83 17.87
C THR A 110 13.10 -11.01 17.46
N SER A 111 14.02 -10.38 18.21
CA SER A 111 15.44 -10.48 17.92
C SER A 111 15.95 -11.93 17.96
N SER A 112 15.45 -12.76 18.89
CA SER A 112 15.86 -14.17 19.01
C SER A 112 15.26 -15.06 17.92
N ILE A 113 14.02 -14.79 17.50
CA ILE A 113 13.40 -15.52 16.39
C ILE A 113 14.12 -15.19 15.07
N ARG A 114 14.40 -13.90 14.80
CA ARG A 114 15.08 -13.45 13.56
C ARG A 114 16.53 -13.94 13.45
N LYS A 115 17.26 -14.06 14.57
CA LYS A 115 18.66 -14.52 14.57
C LYS A 115 18.83 -15.96 14.08
N ASN A 116 17.80 -16.80 14.21
CA ASN A 116 17.84 -18.17 13.74
C ASN A 116 17.23 -18.28 12.35
N SER A 117 18.08 -18.43 11.33
CA SER A 117 17.66 -18.55 9.93
C SER A 117 16.78 -19.79 9.65
N ASP A 118 16.81 -20.81 10.50
CA ASP A 118 15.90 -21.95 10.39
C ASP A 118 14.43 -21.58 10.68
N ASN A 119 14.17 -20.41 11.27
CA ASN A 119 12.82 -19.90 11.49
C ASN A 119 12.25 -19.17 10.27
N MET A 120 13.02 -18.91 9.20
CA MET A 120 12.52 -18.19 8.01
C MET A 120 11.25 -18.80 7.37
N PRO A 121 11.04 -20.13 7.36
CA PRO A 121 9.78 -20.69 6.83
C PRO A 121 8.54 -20.35 7.67
N LEU A 122 8.72 -19.90 8.92
CA LEU A 122 7.63 -19.48 9.79
C LEU A 122 6.84 -18.32 9.17
N PHE A 123 7.46 -17.48 8.33
CA PHE A 123 6.77 -16.36 7.67
C PHE A 123 5.55 -16.83 6.87
N GLY A 124 5.69 -17.91 6.09
CA GLY A 124 4.58 -18.45 5.30
C GLY A 124 3.52 -19.14 6.16
N ILE A 125 3.94 -19.79 7.24
CA ILE A 125 3.04 -20.45 8.21
C ILE A 125 2.18 -19.39 8.92
N VAL A 126 2.81 -18.34 9.45
CA VAL A 126 2.14 -17.21 10.10
C VAL A 126 1.22 -16.49 9.13
N ALA A 127 1.65 -16.30 7.87
CA ALA A 127 0.81 -15.69 6.84
C ALA A 127 -0.47 -16.49 6.58
N ILE A 128 -0.38 -17.81 6.38
CA ILE A 128 -1.54 -18.68 6.20
C ILE A 128 -2.50 -18.56 7.39
N TYR A 129 -1.96 -18.60 8.61
CA TYR A 129 -2.77 -18.51 9.83
C TYR A 129 -3.53 -17.18 9.92
N LEU A 130 -2.83 -16.05 9.82
CA LEU A 130 -3.42 -14.73 10.01
C LEU A 130 -4.45 -14.42 8.91
N ARG A 131 -4.17 -14.79 7.66
CA ARG A 131 -5.14 -14.64 6.57
C ARG A 131 -6.34 -15.57 6.70
N THR A 132 -6.18 -16.72 7.36
CA THR A 132 -7.32 -17.57 7.69
C THR A 132 -8.17 -16.98 8.82
N LYS A 133 -7.53 -16.34 9.82
CA LYS A 133 -8.25 -15.61 10.87
C LYS A 133 -9.04 -14.43 10.30
N GLU A 134 -8.46 -13.69 9.36
CA GLU A 134 -9.14 -12.62 8.62
C GLU A 134 -10.44 -13.13 7.96
N CYS A 135 -10.40 -14.26 7.25
CA CYS A 135 -11.62 -14.86 6.66
C CYS A 135 -12.66 -15.25 7.73
N ILE A 136 -12.23 -15.86 8.83
CA ILE A 136 -13.13 -16.29 9.92
C ILE A 136 -13.82 -15.10 10.59
N MET A 137 -13.17 -13.94 10.64
CA MET A 137 -13.70 -12.72 11.25
C MET A 137 -14.71 -11.97 10.36
N GLY A 138 -15.11 -12.56 9.23
CA GLY A 138 -16.11 -11.99 8.32
C GLY A 138 -15.54 -11.19 7.15
N GLY A 139 -14.21 -11.20 6.96
CA GLY A 139 -13.54 -10.47 5.88
C GLY A 139 -12.79 -9.23 6.39
N PRO A 140 -12.38 -8.33 5.48
CA PRO A 140 -11.66 -7.14 5.89
C PRO A 140 -12.56 -6.19 6.69
N ILE A 141 -12.03 -5.65 7.78
CA ILE A 141 -12.69 -4.63 8.60
C ILE A 141 -11.81 -3.38 8.57
N TYR A 142 -12.26 -2.36 7.84
CA TYR A 142 -11.51 -1.10 7.68
C TYR A 142 -11.91 -0.01 8.69
N GLU A 143 -12.62 -0.37 9.74
CA GLU A 143 -12.84 0.48 10.90
C GLU A 143 -11.52 0.75 11.64
N MET A 144 -11.45 1.91 12.33
CA MET A 144 -10.33 2.23 13.21
C MET A 144 -10.66 1.92 14.68
N THR A 145 -9.65 1.46 15.42
CA THR A 145 -9.71 1.20 16.87
C THR A 145 -8.54 1.88 17.58
N PRO A 146 -8.68 2.28 18.87
CA PRO A 146 -7.55 2.77 19.66
C PRO A 146 -6.39 1.77 19.67
N PHE A 147 -5.17 2.28 19.46
CA PHE A 147 -3.96 1.48 19.48
C PHE A 147 -3.26 1.56 20.84
N VAL A 148 -3.24 0.42 21.55
CA VAL A 148 -2.60 0.28 22.88
C VAL A 148 -1.27 -0.44 22.73
N VAL A 149 -0.17 0.29 22.82
CA VAL A 149 1.19 -0.22 22.56
C VAL A 149 1.54 -1.35 23.53
N GLU A 150 1.16 -1.17 24.79
CA GLU A 150 1.52 -2.04 25.91
C GLU A 150 1.01 -3.47 25.69
N LYS A 151 -0.16 -3.63 25.06
CA LYS A 151 -0.73 -4.93 24.71
C LYS A 151 0.10 -5.68 23.66
N PHE A 152 0.62 -4.97 22.68
CA PHE A 152 1.49 -5.56 21.65
C PHE A 152 2.90 -5.85 22.17
N ASP A 153 3.42 -5.01 23.05
CA ASP A 153 4.68 -5.30 23.75
C ASP A 153 4.54 -6.54 24.65
N GLU A 154 3.40 -6.71 25.33
CA GLU A 154 3.09 -7.91 26.10
C GLU A 154 3.06 -9.17 25.21
N LEU A 155 2.35 -9.12 24.07
CA LEU A 155 2.32 -10.22 23.09
C LEU A 155 3.74 -10.62 22.66
N LYS A 156 4.55 -9.64 22.26
CA LYS A 156 5.95 -9.84 21.85
C LYS A 156 6.79 -10.48 22.96
N ASN A 157 6.68 -9.96 24.18
CA ASN A 157 7.44 -10.45 25.33
C ASN A 157 7.04 -11.88 25.70
N ASN A 158 5.75 -12.21 25.62
CA ASN A 158 5.25 -13.56 25.86
C ASN A 158 5.79 -14.57 24.84
N ILE A 159 5.80 -14.20 23.55
CA ILE A 159 6.40 -15.02 22.49
C ILE A 159 7.90 -15.23 22.74
N GLU A 160 8.64 -14.15 22.99
CA GLU A 160 10.09 -14.20 23.24
C GLU A 160 10.42 -15.08 24.46
N MET A 161 9.73 -14.86 25.57
CA MET A 161 9.93 -15.66 26.79
C MET A 161 9.65 -17.14 26.57
N ARG A 162 8.55 -17.47 25.87
CA ARG A 162 8.20 -18.87 25.59
C ARG A 162 9.19 -19.52 24.62
N TYR A 163 9.70 -18.78 23.65
CA TYR A 163 10.73 -19.25 22.72
C TYR A 163 12.04 -19.56 23.46
N LEU A 164 12.52 -18.65 24.32
CA LEU A 164 13.78 -18.81 25.06
C LEU A 164 13.71 -19.85 26.19
N LYS A 165 12.58 -19.94 26.90
CA LYS A 165 12.38 -20.90 28.01
C LYS A 165 12.02 -22.30 27.54
N SER A 166 11.85 -22.51 26.23
CA SER A 166 11.44 -23.81 25.72
C SER A 166 12.54 -24.87 25.88
N SER A 167 12.35 -25.72 26.89
CA SER A 167 13.03 -27.01 27.07
C SER A 167 12.16 -28.19 26.63
N LYS A 168 10.96 -27.93 26.08
CA LYS A 168 9.95 -28.97 25.79
C LYS A 168 10.49 -29.99 24.79
N LYS A 169 10.15 -31.27 25.03
CA LYS A 169 10.38 -32.36 24.06
C LYS A 169 9.67 -32.01 22.75
N LYS A 170 10.45 -31.74 21.70
CA LYS A 170 9.94 -31.46 20.36
C LYS A 170 9.22 -32.71 19.82
N LYS A 171 8.09 -32.50 19.13
CA LYS A 171 7.28 -33.61 18.60
C LYS A 171 8.01 -34.28 17.43
N LYS A 172 8.54 -35.49 17.63
CA LYS A 172 9.32 -36.26 16.62
C LYS A 172 8.70 -36.26 15.22
N VAL A 173 9.48 -35.95 14.19
CA VAL A 173 9.07 -35.95 12.78
C VAL A 173 9.80 -37.06 12.03
N LYS A 174 9.10 -37.85 11.19
CA LYS A 174 9.74 -38.91 10.39
C LYS A 174 9.58 -38.72 8.87
N SER A 175 8.53 -38.04 8.42
CA SER A 175 8.18 -37.91 7.00
C SER A 175 7.66 -36.51 6.64
N LEU A 176 7.50 -36.23 5.35
CA LEU A 176 6.79 -35.03 4.87
C LEU A 176 5.36 -34.97 5.42
N ASN A 177 4.63 -36.08 5.33
CA ASN A 177 3.25 -36.17 5.79
C ASN A 177 3.16 -35.96 7.31
N ASP A 178 4.13 -36.45 8.08
CA ASP A 178 4.18 -36.21 9.53
C ASP A 178 4.33 -34.71 9.84
N VAL A 179 5.12 -33.96 9.05
CA VAL A 179 5.25 -32.50 9.22
C VAL A 179 3.92 -31.82 8.92
N PHE A 180 3.31 -32.19 7.79
CA PHE A 180 2.04 -31.63 7.35
C PHE A 180 0.94 -31.84 8.38
N GLU A 181 0.70 -33.08 8.83
CA GLU A 181 -0.36 -33.38 9.79
C GLU A 181 -0.17 -32.66 11.13
N LYS A 182 1.08 -32.52 11.59
CA LYS A 182 1.36 -31.80 12.85
C LYS A 182 1.11 -30.29 12.73
N LEU A 183 1.50 -29.67 11.61
CA LEU A 183 1.24 -28.25 11.39
C LEU A 183 -0.25 -28.00 11.10
N LYS A 184 -0.91 -28.88 10.35
CA LYS A 184 -2.36 -28.84 10.10
C LYS A 184 -3.15 -28.87 11.41
N ALA A 185 -2.73 -29.70 12.36
CA ALA A 185 -3.41 -29.85 13.65
C ALA A 185 -3.43 -28.58 14.53
N ILE A 186 -2.56 -27.60 14.25
CA ILE A 186 -2.50 -26.32 14.99
C ILE A 186 -3.03 -25.14 14.16
N MET A 187 -3.55 -25.41 12.96
CA MET A 187 -4.04 -24.39 12.03
C MET A 187 -5.57 -24.34 12.02
N PRO A 188 -6.18 -23.14 12.00
CA PRO A 188 -7.60 -23.01 11.75
C PRO A 188 -7.93 -23.50 10.33
N LYS A 189 -9.17 -23.94 10.12
CA LYS A 189 -9.66 -24.34 8.80
C LYS A 189 -10.02 -23.09 8.00
N ASN A 190 -9.53 -22.98 6.77
CA ASN A 190 -9.90 -21.93 5.83
C ASN A 190 -11.04 -22.44 4.92
N GLU A 191 -12.10 -21.65 4.72
CA GLU A 191 -13.23 -22.03 3.87
C GLU A 191 -12.87 -22.12 2.38
N HIS A 192 -11.86 -21.37 1.95
CA HIS A 192 -11.36 -21.36 0.57
C HIS A 192 -10.19 -22.32 0.35
N ASP A 193 -9.61 -22.89 1.42
CA ASP A 193 -8.53 -23.89 1.37
C ASP A 193 -8.76 -25.02 2.39
N THR A 194 -9.88 -25.74 2.22
CA THR A 194 -10.33 -26.77 3.17
C THR A 194 -9.36 -27.93 3.32
N GLU A 195 -8.57 -28.21 2.29
CA GLU A 195 -7.57 -29.28 2.25
C GLU A 195 -6.17 -28.84 2.69
N TYR A 196 -6.00 -27.58 3.14
CA TYR A 196 -4.72 -27.02 3.56
C TYR A 196 -3.65 -27.10 2.45
N THR A 197 -4.08 -26.91 1.20
CA THR A 197 -3.27 -26.97 -0.01
C THR A 197 -2.09 -26.01 0.07
N SER A 198 -2.30 -24.80 0.57
CA SER A 198 -1.29 -23.76 0.71
C SER A 198 -0.20 -24.17 1.70
N LEU A 199 -0.60 -24.75 2.85
CA LEU A 199 0.31 -25.29 3.84
C LEU A 199 1.10 -26.48 3.26
N TYR A 200 0.44 -27.40 2.56
CA TYR A 200 1.10 -28.54 1.93
C TYR A 200 2.11 -28.08 0.88
N LYS A 201 1.74 -27.14 -0.01
CA LYS A 201 2.65 -26.54 -1.01
C LYS A 201 3.88 -25.93 -0.34
N LEU A 202 3.71 -25.15 0.73
CA LEU A 202 4.80 -24.56 1.49
C LEU A 202 5.75 -25.63 2.05
N ILE A 203 5.21 -26.66 2.72
CA ILE A 203 6.02 -27.72 3.32
C ILE A 203 6.71 -28.56 2.25
N LEU A 204 6.04 -28.87 1.15
CA LEU A 204 6.62 -29.61 0.02
C LEU A 204 7.81 -28.85 -0.57
N LYS A 205 7.70 -27.53 -0.75
CA LYS A 205 8.83 -26.68 -1.19
C LYS A 205 10.01 -26.76 -0.22
N LEU A 206 9.75 -26.66 1.09
CA LEU A 206 10.79 -26.81 2.11
C LEU A 206 11.42 -28.19 2.10
N HIS A 207 10.63 -29.25 1.95
CA HIS A 207 11.11 -30.62 1.89
C HIS A 207 12.03 -30.87 0.68
N LYS A 208 11.72 -30.29 -0.48
CA LYS A 208 12.60 -30.37 -1.66
C LYS A 208 13.97 -29.74 -1.40
N LYS A 209 14.04 -28.64 -0.65
CA LYS A 209 15.31 -27.95 -0.28
C LYS A 209 16.02 -28.64 0.90
N LYS A 210 15.27 -29.06 1.92
CA LYS A 210 15.74 -29.74 3.14
C LYS A 210 14.85 -30.96 3.41
N PRO A 211 15.21 -32.17 2.93
CA PRO A 211 14.37 -33.36 3.10
C PRO A 211 14.10 -33.70 4.56
N ALA A 212 12.83 -33.88 4.91
CA ALA A 212 12.35 -34.02 6.29
C ALA A 212 12.97 -35.19 7.05
N TRP A 213 13.17 -36.32 6.38
CA TRP A 213 13.75 -37.53 6.96
C TRP A 213 15.23 -37.36 7.35
N ARG A 214 15.98 -36.45 6.70
CA ARG A 214 17.36 -36.09 7.08
C ARG A 214 17.41 -34.92 8.07
N ASN A 215 16.39 -34.07 8.07
CA ASN A 215 16.37 -32.79 8.79
C ASN A 215 15.28 -32.77 9.88
N THR A 216 15.13 -33.87 10.61
CA THR A 216 14.04 -34.04 11.59
C THR A 216 14.03 -32.95 12.66
N LYS A 217 15.20 -32.62 13.23
CA LYS A 217 15.37 -31.55 14.24
C LYS A 217 14.91 -30.17 13.74
N PHE A 218 15.12 -29.88 12.46
CA PHE A 218 14.70 -28.63 11.83
C PHE A 218 13.17 -28.53 11.79
N PHE A 219 12.48 -29.56 11.27
CA PHE A 219 11.01 -29.55 11.22
C PHE A 219 10.35 -29.67 12.60
N GLU A 220 10.97 -30.40 13.51
CA GLU A 220 10.61 -30.44 14.93
C GLU A 220 10.67 -29.04 15.57
N ASN A 221 11.72 -28.27 15.25
CA ASN A 221 11.86 -26.88 15.69
C ASN A 221 10.79 -26.00 15.05
N LEU A 222 10.61 -26.08 13.72
CA LEU A 222 9.65 -25.27 12.98
C LEU A 222 8.23 -25.44 13.52
N HIS A 223 7.77 -26.70 13.70
CA HIS A 223 6.47 -26.98 14.31
C HIS A 223 6.37 -26.42 15.73
N HIS A 224 7.43 -26.58 16.53
CA HIS A 224 7.42 -26.11 17.90
C HIS A 224 7.29 -24.58 18.00
N VAL A 225 8.06 -23.84 17.20
CA VAL A 225 7.99 -22.37 17.17
C VAL A 225 6.66 -21.90 16.62
N ALA A 226 6.15 -22.54 15.55
CA ALA A 226 4.81 -22.26 15.03
C ALA A 226 3.75 -22.43 16.13
N ASN A 227 3.77 -23.53 16.87
CA ASN A 227 2.84 -23.77 17.96
C ASN A 227 2.90 -22.69 19.07
N ILE A 228 4.09 -22.20 19.42
CA ILE A 228 4.21 -21.09 20.39
C ILE A 228 3.52 -19.84 19.86
N VAL A 229 3.84 -19.45 18.63
CA VAL A 229 3.32 -18.22 18.03
C VAL A 229 1.81 -18.27 17.84
N LEU A 230 1.29 -19.35 17.27
CA LEU A 230 -0.13 -19.47 16.96
C LEU A 230 -0.99 -19.55 18.24
N GLU A 231 -0.52 -20.23 19.29
CA GLU A 231 -1.22 -20.23 20.59
C GLU A 231 -1.24 -18.85 21.25
N GLU A 232 -0.16 -18.08 21.18
CA GLU A 232 -0.15 -16.70 21.71
C GLU A 232 -1.03 -15.77 20.88
N PHE A 233 -1.12 -15.98 19.57
CA PHE A 233 -2.06 -15.26 18.71
C PHE A 233 -3.52 -15.57 19.06
N ASP A 234 -3.88 -16.84 19.23
CA ASP A 234 -5.22 -17.24 19.66
C ASP A 234 -5.58 -16.60 21.00
N ARG A 235 -4.65 -16.64 21.98
CA ARG A 235 -4.86 -16.00 23.28
C ARG A 235 -5.07 -14.49 23.14
N PHE A 236 -4.21 -13.82 22.39
CA PHE A 236 -4.28 -12.37 22.19
C PHE A 236 -5.59 -11.95 21.52
N ILE A 237 -6.04 -12.68 20.50
CA ILE A 237 -7.32 -12.42 19.83
C ILE A 237 -8.47 -12.61 20.82
N ALA A 238 -8.49 -13.73 21.56
CA ALA A 238 -9.56 -14.02 22.52
C ALA A 238 -9.65 -12.99 23.66
N GLU A 239 -8.51 -12.54 24.18
CA GLU A 239 -8.46 -11.53 25.26
C GLU A 239 -8.82 -10.12 24.78
N ASN A 240 -8.78 -9.86 23.47
CA ASN A 240 -9.06 -8.55 22.87
C ASN A 240 -10.09 -8.67 21.73
N GLU A 241 -11.08 -9.54 21.87
CA GLU A 241 -12.03 -9.93 20.81
C GLU A 241 -12.66 -8.72 20.09
N PHE A 242 -13.04 -7.69 20.85
CA PHE A 242 -13.65 -6.46 20.33
C PHE A 242 -12.79 -5.68 19.33
N TRP A 243 -11.47 -5.90 19.32
CA TRP A 243 -10.57 -5.31 18.32
C TRP A 243 -10.64 -6.02 16.97
N PHE A 244 -11.11 -7.25 16.93
CA PHE A 244 -11.13 -8.11 15.75
C PHE A 244 -12.53 -8.33 15.17
N LEU A 245 -13.55 -7.72 15.79
CA LEU A 245 -14.94 -7.74 15.34
C LEU A 245 -15.40 -6.33 14.93
N PRO A 246 -16.44 -6.20 14.08
CA PRO A 246 -17.02 -4.91 13.73
C PRO A 246 -17.51 -4.11 14.95
N ASN A 247 -17.52 -2.79 14.84
CA ASN A 247 -17.94 -1.89 15.91
C ASN A 247 -19.42 -2.07 16.22
N GLN A 248 -19.75 -2.24 17.50
CA GLN A 248 -21.12 -2.29 17.99
C GLN A 248 -21.47 -1.01 18.75
N LEU A 249 -22.78 -0.76 18.91
CA LEU A 249 -23.31 0.36 19.68
C LEU A 249 -22.71 0.36 21.11
N GLY A 250 -22.13 1.49 21.53
CA GLY A 250 -21.62 1.68 22.90
C GLY A 250 -20.24 1.09 23.20
N HIS A 251 -19.59 0.37 22.28
CA HIS A 251 -18.25 -0.21 22.52
C HIS A 251 -17.10 0.78 22.29
N GLN A 252 -17.29 1.79 21.44
CA GLN A 252 -16.26 2.77 21.09
C GLN A 252 -16.88 4.13 20.74
N GLU A 253 -16.15 5.21 21.07
CA GLU A 253 -16.42 6.58 20.60
C GLU A 253 -16.54 6.59 19.06
N PRO A 254 -17.49 7.35 18.47
CA PRO A 254 -17.59 7.47 17.02
C PRO A 254 -16.27 8.03 16.46
N THR A 255 -15.69 7.30 15.51
CA THR A 255 -14.32 7.54 15.02
C THR A 255 -14.35 7.72 13.51
N VAL A 256 -13.96 8.91 13.03
CA VAL A 256 -14.04 9.30 11.61
C VAL A 256 -12.66 9.73 11.13
N ARG A 257 -12.28 9.30 9.93
CA ARG A 257 -11.00 9.65 9.30
C ARG A 257 -11.06 11.05 8.73
N LEU A 258 -10.05 11.83 9.08
CA LEU A 258 -9.85 13.20 8.65
C LEU A 258 -8.67 13.26 7.68
N PHE A 259 -8.98 13.45 6.40
CA PHE A 259 -8.00 13.50 5.32
C PHE A 259 -7.49 14.93 5.07
N GLY A 260 -6.35 15.04 4.38
CA GLY A 260 -5.74 16.30 3.95
C GLY A 260 -4.76 16.93 4.95
N GLU A 261 -3.74 17.63 4.42
CA GLU A 261 -2.68 18.28 5.22
C GLU A 261 -2.72 19.83 5.16
N HIS A 262 -3.40 20.43 4.18
CA HIS A 262 -3.34 21.88 3.91
C HIS A 262 -4.69 22.55 3.60
N LEU A 263 -5.12 22.51 2.33
CA LEU A 263 -6.11 23.43 1.74
C LEU A 263 -7.59 23.10 2.01
N GLY A 264 -7.86 22.05 2.76
CA GLY A 264 -9.21 21.64 3.13
C GLY A 264 -9.12 20.26 3.74
N LYS A 265 -9.27 20.16 5.06
CA LYS A 265 -9.44 18.84 5.68
C LYS A 265 -10.86 18.39 5.44
N TYR A 266 -11.07 17.13 5.15
CA TYR A 266 -12.39 16.59 4.87
C TYR A 266 -12.51 15.15 5.40
N VAL A 267 -13.73 14.66 5.45
CA VAL A 267 -14.07 13.30 5.86
C VAL A 267 -14.90 12.64 4.77
N PHE A 268 -14.98 11.31 4.77
CA PHE A 268 -16.02 10.62 4.03
C PHE A 268 -17.38 10.93 4.66
N GLY A 269 -18.30 11.47 3.86
CA GLY A 269 -19.66 11.77 4.34
C GLY A 269 -20.39 10.53 4.81
N VAL A 270 -20.25 9.42 4.06
CA VAL A 270 -20.87 8.13 4.42
C VAL A 270 -20.28 7.51 5.70
N GLU A 271 -18.97 7.66 5.93
CA GLU A 271 -18.33 7.19 7.17
C GLU A 271 -18.82 7.99 8.38
N LEU A 272 -18.89 9.31 8.24
CA LEU A 272 -19.43 10.20 9.27
C LEU A 272 -20.88 9.82 9.61
N LEU A 273 -21.71 9.63 8.59
CA LEU A 273 -23.12 9.24 8.77
C LEU A 273 -23.22 7.91 9.53
N GLN A 274 -22.50 6.87 9.08
CA GLN A 274 -22.52 5.55 9.71
C GLN A 274 -22.10 5.61 11.19
N GLU A 275 -21.02 6.32 11.50
CA GLU A 275 -20.52 6.44 12.87
C GLU A 275 -21.45 7.28 13.76
N MET A 276 -22.09 8.31 13.21
CA MET A 276 -23.11 9.10 13.91
C MET A 276 -24.36 8.28 14.22
N GLN A 277 -24.89 7.54 13.23
CA GLN A 277 -26.03 6.62 13.42
C GLN A 277 -25.69 5.57 14.48
N ARG A 278 -24.50 4.96 14.38
CA ARG A 278 -24.00 3.98 15.36
C ARG A 278 -23.90 4.58 16.76
N ALA A 279 -23.59 5.86 16.92
CA ALA A 279 -23.47 6.52 18.20
C ALA A 279 -24.77 7.15 18.72
N GLY A 280 -25.89 7.00 17.98
CA GLY A 280 -27.17 7.63 18.33
C GLY A 280 -27.10 9.16 18.32
N LEU A 281 -26.33 9.72 17.39
CA LEU A 281 -26.27 11.16 17.12
C LEU A 281 -27.38 11.55 16.13
N ASP A 282 -27.72 12.83 16.10
CA ASP A 282 -28.68 13.38 15.13
C ASP A 282 -27.99 13.53 13.76
N THR A 283 -28.55 12.86 12.74
CA THR A 283 -27.95 12.69 11.41
C THR A 283 -28.70 13.39 10.28
N ASP A 284 -29.86 13.99 10.55
CA ASP A 284 -30.77 14.51 9.51
C ASP A 284 -30.04 15.47 8.55
N ILE A 285 -29.23 16.37 9.10
CA ILE A 285 -28.47 17.35 8.31
C ILE A 285 -27.38 16.70 7.45
N ILE A 286 -26.73 15.64 7.92
CA ILE A 286 -25.69 14.95 7.16
C ILE A 286 -26.30 14.11 6.05
N GLU A 287 -27.45 13.45 6.32
CA GLU A 287 -28.21 12.71 5.31
C GLU A 287 -28.67 13.61 4.17
N GLU A 288 -29.04 14.86 4.47
CA GLU A 288 -29.39 15.85 3.45
C GLU A 288 -28.18 16.27 2.60
N GLU A 289 -27.06 16.62 3.24
CA GLU A 289 -25.85 17.10 2.56
C GLU A 289 -25.22 16.05 1.62
N ILE A 290 -25.24 14.76 1.98
CA ILE A 290 -24.57 13.71 1.21
C ILE A 290 -25.48 12.96 0.23
N ARG A 291 -26.77 13.32 0.16
CA ARG A 291 -27.82 12.60 -0.58
C ARG A 291 -27.42 12.25 -2.01
N ASP A 292 -26.80 13.21 -2.69
CA ASP A 292 -26.44 13.11 -4.12
C ASP A 292 -24.93 12.93 -4.36
N SER A 293 -24.13 12.80 -3.29
CA SER A 293 -22.67 12.77 -3.38
C SER A 293 -22.10 11.37 -3.68
N GLY A 294 -22.92 10.33 -3.56
CA GLY A 294 -22.47 8.93 -3.70
C GLY A 294 -21.49 8.49 -2.61
N PRO A 295 -20.88 7.29 -2.74
CA PRO A 295 -20.04 6.71 -1.69
C PRO A 295 -18.72 7.46 -1.47
N MET A 296 -18.22 8.18 -2.48
CA MET A 296 -17.00 8.99 -2.40
C MET A 296 -17.27 10.44 -1.98
N GLY A 297 -18.52 10.78 -1.63
CA GLY A 297 -18.87 12.11 -1.15
C GLY A 297 -18.04 12.53 0.06
N THR A 298 -17.45 13.71 -0.02
CA THR A 298 -16.64 14.31 1.04
C THR A 298 -17.36 15.50 1.66
N LEU A 299 -17.12 15.73 2.95
CA LEU A 299 -17.57 16.93 3.67
C LEU A 299 -16.36 17.63 4.26
N TYR A 300 -16.25 18.94 4.01
CA TYR A 300 -15.12 19.71 4.51
C TYR A 300 -15.27 19.99 6.01
N TYR A 301 -14.19 19.74 6.75
CA TYR A 301 -14.14 19.86 8.20
C TYR A 301 -14.54 21.25 8.72
N PRO A 302 -14.15 22.38 8.08
CA PRO A 302 -14.66 23.69 8.46
C PRO A 302 -16.18 23.82 8.40
N GLU A 303 -16.82 23.24 7.39
CA GLU A 303 -18.28 23.27 7.22
C GLU A 303 -18.96 22.38 8.28
N LEU A 304 -18.35 21.22 8.57
CA LEU A 304 -18.84 20.32 9.62
C LEU A 304 -18.90 20.96 11.01
N LEU A 305 -18.00 21.90 11.33
CA LEU A 305 -18.03 22.63 12.61
C LEU A 305 -19.35 23.40 12.78
N GLU A 306 -19.86 23.98 11.69
CA GLU A 306 -21.12 24.74 11.67
C GLU A 306 -22.34 23.81 11.63
N LEU A 307 -22.29 22.76 10.81
CA LEU A 307 -23.40 21.81 10.64
C LEU A 307 -23.66 21.00 11.91
N LEU A 308 -22.62 20.42 12.51
CA LEU A 308 -22.75 19.50 13.64
C LEU A 308 -22.81 20.20 15.01
N LYS A 309 -22.40 21.48 15.08
CA LYS A 309 -22.40 22.28 16.31
C LYS A 309 -21.77 21.51 17.49
N GLY A 310 -22.50 21.32 18.58
CA GLY A 310 -22.01 20.60 19.77
C GLY A 310 -21.76 19.10 19.55
N GLN A 311 -22.37 18.47 18.54
CA GLN A 311 -22.21 17.04 18.28
C GLN A 311 -20.80 16.68 17.82
N ILE A 312 -20.09 17.60 17.15
CA ILE A 312 -18.75 17.36 16.64
C ILE A 312 -17.75 16.95 17.72
N TRP A 313 -17.92 17.44 18.95
CA TRP A 313 -17.06 17.14 20.09
C TRP A 313 -17.22 15.73 20.63
N ARG A 314 -18.28 15.02 20.23
CA ARG A 314 -18.54 13.61 20.56
C ARG A 314 -17.86 12.65 19.58
N ILE A 315 -17.30 13.15 18.49
CA ILE A 315 -16.65 12.39 17.41
C ILE A 315 -15.14 12.56 17.50
N GLU A 316 -14.42 11.45 17.45
CA GLU A 316 -12.95 11.45 17.37
C GLU A 316 -12.51 11.46 15.90
N PHE A 317 -11.89 12.56 15.49
CA PHE A 317 -11.34 12.71 14.15
C PHE A 317 -9.88 12.24 14.10
N VAL A 318 -9.63 11.18 13.33
CA VAL A 318 -8.31 10.57 13.18
C VAL A 318 -7.62 11.11 11.94
N ILE A 319 -6.50 11.82 12.13
CA ILE A 319 -5.73 12.42 11.03
C ILE A 319 -5.14 11.30 10.19
N THR A 320 -5.59 11.21 8.95
CA THR A 320 -5.25 10.16 7.99
C THR A 320 -4.59 10.81 6.78
N PRO A 321 -3.26 11.03 6.81
CA PRO A 321 -2.56 11.64 5.70
C PRO A 321 -2.53 10.70 4.49
N PHE A 322 -2.56 11.29 3.30
CA PHE A 322 -2.38 10.53 2.06
C PHE A 322 -0.98 9.95 2.01
N ARG A 323 -0.93 8.62 2.10
CA ARG A 323 0.31 7.89 1.95
C ARG A 323 0.60 7.78 0.47
N LYS A 324 1.81 8.16 0.09
CA LYS A 324 2.26 8.07 -1.29
C LYS A 324 3.65 7.48 -1.37
N THR A 325 3.90 6.82 -2.49
CA THR A 325 5.25 6.51 -2.92
C THR A 325 5.71 7.58 -3.90
N SER A 326 6.94 7.47 -4.36
CA SER A 326 7.47 8.36 -5.37
C SER A 326 6.75 8.20 -6.71
N HIS A 327 6.14 7.06 -7.03
CA HIS A 327 5.63 6.75 -8.38
C HIS A 327 4.16 6.30 -8.44
N LYS A 328 3.60 5.87 -7.31
CA LYS A 328 2.25 5.29 -7.22
C LYS A 328 1.53 5.74 -5.96
N ALA A 329 0.22 5.94 -6.11
CA ALA A 329 -0.68 6.17 -5.00
C ALA A 329 -0.72 4.93 -4.08
N VAL A 330 -0.86 5.14 -2.77
CA VAL A 330 -1.24 4.06 -1.87
C VAL A 330 -2.76 4.02 -1.77
N TRP A 331 -3.35 2.85 -1.94
CA TRP A 331 -4.80 2.69 -1.86
C TRP A 331 -5.33 3.02 -0.46
N ILE A 332 -6.48 3.68 -0.43
CA ILE A 332 -7.18 4.09 0.79
C ILE A 332 -8.42 3.22 0.91
N PRO A 333 -8.60 2.46 2.01
CA PRO A 333 -9.82 1.71 2.20
C PRO A 333 -11.04 2.62 2.30
N THR A 334 -12.14 2.26 1.69
CA THR A 334 -13.40 3.00 1.77
C THR A 334 -14.35 2.34 2.77
N PRO A 335 -15.38 3.04 3.27
CA PRO A 335 -16.32 2.49 4.25
C PRO A 335 -17.17 1.31 3.75
N ASP A 336 -17.22 1.09 2.44
CA ASP A 336 -17.94 -0.01 1.76
C ASP A 336 -17.03 -1.18 1.39
N ASP A 337 -15.92 -1.36 2.12
CA ASP A 337 -14.93 -2.41 1.92
C ASP A 337 -14.22 -2.44 0.54
N ASN A 338 -14.22 -1.32 -0.16
CA ASN A 338 -13.49 -1.09 -1.40
C ASN A 338 -12.25 -0.21 -1.17
N TYR A 339 -11.72 0.35 -2.25
CA TYR A 339 -10.58 1.27 -2.21
C TYR A 339 -10.82 2.50 -3.07
N CYS A 340 -10.15 3.58 -2.69
CA CYS A 340 -10.04 4.80 -3.48
C CYS A 340 -8.60 5.34 -3.43
N ILE A 341 -8.34 6.38 -4.21
CA ILE A 341 -7.11 7.18 -4.18
C ILE A 341 -7.44 8.66 -4.32
N ASP A 342 -6.47 9.50 -3.96
CA ASP A 342 -6.56 10.95 -4.18
C ASP A 342 -6.60 11.24 -5.70
N SER A 343 -7.46 12.18 -6.11
CA SER A 343 -7.66 12.49 -7.52
C SER A 343 -6.40 13.02 -8.20
N LEU A 344 -5.57 13.78 -7.48
CA LEU A 344 -4.32 14.32 -7.97
C LEU A 344 -3.29 13.21 -8.20
N ASP A 345 -3.33 12.15 -7.40
CA ASP A 345 -2.41 11.02 -7.56
C ASP A 345 -2.65 10.28 -8.89
N ILE A 346 -3.90 10.14 -9.37
CA ILE A 346 -4.18 9.54 -10.69
C ILE A 346 -3.57 10.37 -11.81
N ILE A 347 -3.79 11.68 -11.78
CA ILE A 347 -3.24 12.60 -12.78
C ILE A 347 -1.71 12.58 -12.72
N SER A 348 -1.13 12.54 -11.51
CA SER A 348 0.32 12.40 -11.31
C SER A 348 0.86 11.11 -11.91
N GLU A 349 0.19 9.96 -11.69
CA GLU A 349 0.56 8.66 -12.28
C GLU A 349 0.53 8.69 -13.81
N LEU A 350 -0.49 9.32 -14.41
CA LEU A 350 -0.61 9.43 -15.87
C LEU A 350 0.47 10.33 -16.46
N ILE A 351 0.74 11.48 -15.83
CA ILE A 351 1.83 12.38 -16.24
C ILE A 351 3.17 11.65 -16.15
N GLU A 352 3.40 10.91 -15.09
CA GLU A 352 4.61 10.12 -14.94
C GLU A 352 4.72 9.03 -16.01
N TRP A 353 3.62 8.33 -16.29
CA TRP A 353 3.61 7.34 -17.36
C TRP A 353 3.99 7.98 -18.72
N THR A 354 3.50 9.20 -19.02
CA THR A 354 3.93 9.89 -20.24
C THR A 354 5.41 10.27 -20.25
N HIS A 355 5.99 10.55 -19.08
CA HIS A 355 7.42 10.76 -18.93
C HIS A 355 8.22 9.48 -19.18
N VAL A 356 7.80 8.34 -18.60
CA VAL A 356 8.40 7.02 -18.83
C VAL A 356 8.35 6.64 -20.32
N LYS A 357 7.27 7.01 -21.01
CA LYS A 357 7.11 6.82 -22.45
C LYS A 357 7.89 7.83 -23.30
N GLY A 358 8.37 8.91 -22.70
CA GLY A 358 9.10 9.96 -23.39
C GLY A 358 8.24 10.81 -24.34
N PHE A 359 6.90 10.82 -24.21
CA PHE A 359 6.02 11.48 -25.20
C PHE A 359 6.34 12.96 -25.45
N PHE A 360 6.87 13.66 -24.45
CA PHE A 360 7.25 15.06 -24.56
C PHE A 360 8.73 15.27 -24.93
N GLN A 361 9.53 14.22 -25.13
CA GLN A 361 10.93 14.37 -25.50
C GLN A 361 11.07 14.83 -26.96
N GLY A 362 11.45 16.10 -27.15
CA GLY A 362 11.62 16.70 -28.48
C GLY A 362 10.32 16.91 -29.25
N ALA A 363 9.16 16.82 -28.59
CA ALA A 363 7.86 17.01 -29.22
C ALA A 363 7.70 18.44 -29.76
N SER A 364 7.01 18.58 -30.90
CA SER A 364 6.56 19.89 -31.41
C SER A 364 5.41 20.45 -30.58
N ASP A 365 5.08 21.73 -30.77
CA ASP A 365 3.91 22.35 -30.13
C ASP A 365 2.61 21.60 -30.46
N ASP A 366 2.41 21.18 -31.72
CA ASP A 366 1.23 20.41 -32.14
C ASP A 366 1.14 19.05 -31.45
N GLN A 367 2.28 18.35 -31.31
CA GLN A 367 2.34 17.07 -30.62
C GLN A 367 2.06 17.24 -29.12
N ARG A 368 2.69 18.23 -28.48
CA ARG A 368 2.42 18.60 -27.09
C ARG A 368 0.94 18.88 -26.87
N ASP A 369 0.36 19.73 -27.70
CA ASP A 369 -1.04 20.17 -27.54
C ASP A 369 -2.01 19.01 -27.77
N SER A 370 -1.66 18.06 -28.65
CA SER A 370 -2.42 16.83 -28.83
C SER A 370 -2.37 15.95 -27.58
N ILE A 371 -1.20 15.77 -26.95
CA ILE A 371 -1.08 15.03 -25.68
C ILE A 371 -1.86 15.74 -24.56
N LEU A 372 -1.77 17.06 -24.49
CA LEU A 372 -2.51 17.85 -23.49
C LEU A 372 -4.03 17.76 -23.67
N LYS A 373 -4.56 17.54 -24.89
CA LYS A 373 -5.99 17.30 -25.09
C LYS A 373 -6.47 16.04 -24.36
N ALA A 374 -5.67 14.97 -24.34
CA ALA A 374 -6.00 13.75 -23.61
C ALA A 374 -5.97 13.96 -22.09
N PHE A 375 -5.16 14.88 -21.58
CA PHE A 375 -5.23 15.25 -20.17
C PHE A 375 -6.40 16.18 -19.84
N LYS A 376 -6.76 17.10 -20.76
CA LYS A 376 -7.89 18.01 -20.57
C LYS A 376 -9.22 17.29 -20.50
N SER A 377 -9.39 16.14 -21.16
CA SER A 377 -10.60 15.31 -21.00
C SER A 377 -10.75 14.75 -19.58
N LEU A 378 -9.69 14.76 -18.77
CA LEU A 378 -9.69 14.36 -17.37
C LEU A 378 -9.82 15.54 -16.39
N GLU A 379 -10.13 16.75 -16.85
CA GLU A 379 -10.26 17.92 -15.96
C GLU A 379 -11.30 17.68 -14.85
N TYR A 380 -12.40 17.00 -15.16
CA TYR A 380 -13.45 16.64 -14.19
C TYR A 380 -12.92 15.80 -13.01
N VAL A 381 -11.82 15.07 -13.18
CA VAL A 381 -11.20 14.29 -12.10
C VAL A 381 -10.62 15.23 -11.04
N LEU A 382 -10.10 16.39 -11.46
CA LEU A 382 -9.54 17.41 -10.57
C LEU A 382 -10.58 18.18 -9.76
N ASP A 383 -11.87 18.07 -10.12
CA ASP A 383 -12.98 18.59 -9.33
C ASP A 383 -13.42 17.62 -8.22
N LYS A 384 -12.86 16.41 -8.18
CA LYS A 384 -13.09 15.42 -7.11
C LYS A 384 -11.96 15.47 -6.08
N ASP A 385 -12.26 15.21 -4.82
CA ASP A 385 -11.25 14.95 -3.79
C ASP A 385 -10.69 13.51 -3.93
N LEU A 386 -11.59 12.53 -4.07
CA LEU A 386 -11.27 11.10 -4.09
C LEU A 386 -11.90 10.41 -5.30
N VAL A 387 -11.25 9.35 -5.76
CA VAL A 387 -11.70 8.55 -6.89
C VAL A 387 -11.74 7.07 -6.50
N ALA A 388 -12.92 6.46 -6.64
CA ALA A 388 -13.13 5.04 -6.37
C ALA A 388 -12.31 4.16 -7.32
N GLU A 389 -11.83 3.01 -6.83
CA GLU A 389 -11.05 2.05 -7.62
C GLU A 389 -11.70 1.69 -8.95
N SER A 390 -13.02 1.47 -8.96
CA SER A 390 -13.78 1.13 -10.17
C SER A 390 -13.68 2.22 -11.25
N GLU A 391 -13.56 3.48 -10.85
CA GLU A 391 -13.39 4.62 -11.76
C GLU A 391 -11.93 4.80 -12.20
N VAL A 392 -10.95 4.41 -11.37
CA VAL A 392 -9.52 4.54 -11.70
C VAL A 392 -9.18 3.85 -13.02
N ASN A 393 -9.70 2.63 -13.23
CA ASN A 393 -9.45 1.88 -14.46
C ASN A 393 -10.11 2.56 -15.66
N GLN A 394 -11.35 3.05 -15.51
CA GLN A 394 -12.07 3.76 -16.56
C GLN A 394 -11.38 5.06 -16.97
N ILE A 395 -10.84 5.82 -16.00
CA ILE A 395 -10.04 7.02 -16.25
C ILE A 395 -8.79 6.69 -17.06
N LYS A 396 -8.08 5.62 -16.68
CA LYS A 396 -6.88 5.16 -17.40
C LYS A 396 -7.21 4.70 -18.82
N GLU A 397 -8.28 3.92 -18.99
CA GLU A 397 -8.76 3.46 -20.30
C GLU A 397 -9.15 4.63 -21.19
N SER A 398 -9.97 5.55 -20.70
CA SER A 398 -10.38 6.76 -21.43
C SER A 398 -9.18 7.59 -21.87
N PHE A 399 -8.17 7.75 -20.99
CA PHE A 399 -6.94 8.46 -21.34
C PHE A 399 -6.20 7.77 -22.49
N PHE A 400 -6.06 6.43 -22.45
CA PHE A 400 -5.37 5.68 -23.50
C PHE A 400 -6.16 5.67 -24.83
N GLU A 401 -7.48 5.62 -24.78
CA GLU A 401 -8.34 5.77 -25.96
C GLU A 401 -8.18 7.15 -26.60
N ASP A 402 -8.12 8.22 -25.79
CA ASP A 402 -7.88 9.57 -26.30
C ASP A 402 -6.49 9.69 -26.95
N LEU A 403 -5.45 9.06 -26.38
CA LEU A 403 -4.14 9.02 -27.02
C LEU A 403 -4.18 8.37 -28.41
N GLN A 404 -4.89 7.25 -28.54
CA GLN A 404 -5.07 6.58 -29.83
C GLN A 404 -5.86 7.44 -30.81
N LYS A 405 -6.97 8.04 -30.37
CA LYS A 405 -7.81 8.93 -31.17
C LYS A 405 -7.05 10.15 -31.70
N PHE A 406 -6.12 10.68 -30.91
CA PHE A 406 -5.28 11.80 -31.32
C PHE A 406 -4.02 11.38 -32.09
N ASN A 407 -3.90 10.10 -32.48
CA ASN A 407 -2.76 9.53 -33.20
C ASN A 407 -1.42 9.78 -32.50
N ILE A 408 -1.42 9.73 -31.16
CA ILE A 408 -0.21 9.93 -30.36
C ILE A 408 0.56 8.61 -30.30
N THR A 409 1.75 8.61 -30.88
CA THR A 409 2.64 7.45 -30.88
C THR A 409 3.83 7.70 -29.96
N THR A 410 4.34 6.63 -29.34
CA THR A 410 5.59 6.71 -28.57
C THR A 410 6.75 7.09 -29.48
N PRO A 411 7.66 7.97 -29.03
CA PRO A 411 8.84 8.32 -29.82
C PRO A 411 9.71 7.08 -30.06
N SER A 412 10.30 6.99 -31.26
CA SER A 412 11.19 5.88 -31.64
C SER A 412 12.52 5.91 -30.87
N ASN A 413 12.99 7.10 -30.47
CA ASN A 413 14.24 7.30 -29.76
C ASN A 413 13.97 8.00 -28.43
N LYS A 414 13.71 7.22 -27.38
CA LYS A 414 13.63 7.72 -26.00
C LYS A 414 15.05 7.86 -25.41
N LYS A 415 15.31 8.99 -24.75
CA LYS A 415 16.49 9.22 -23.90
C LYS A 415 16.14 8.94 -22.44
N GLU A 416 17.08 8.36 -21.71
CA GLU A 416 16.98 8.20 -20.26
C GLU A 416 17.68 9.36 -19.54
N VAL A 417 17.24 9.65 -18.31
CA VAL A 417 17.89 10.65 -17.44
C VAL A 417 19.30 10.16 -17.11
N ARG A 418 20.29 11.01 -17.32
CA ARG A 418 21.69 10.70 -17.00
C ARG A 418 21.96 10.91 -15.51
N GLU A 419 22.81 10.04 -14.97
CA GLU A 419 23.27 10.18 -13.59
C GLU A 419 24.30 11.30 -13.45
N SER A 420 24.31 11.93 -12.28
CA SER A 420 25.31 12.93 -11.90
C SER A 420 25.93 12.58 -10.56
N SER A 421 27.26 12.59 -10.51
CA SER A 421 28.00 12.55 -9.25
C SER A 421 27.99 13.91 -8.52
N ALA A 422 27.59 14.98 -9.18
CA ALA A 422 27.49 16.33 -8.62
C ALA A 422 26.21 17.03 -9.11
N PRO A 423 25.03 16.68 -8.54
CA PRO A 423 23.78 17.32 -8.89
C PRO A 423 23.82 18.83 -8.60
N SER A 424 23.37 19.64 -9.57
CA SER A 424 23.19 21.10 -9.40
C SER A 424 21.98 21.59 -10.18
N VAL A 425 21.58 22.84 -9.96
CA VAL A 425 20.50 23.49 -10.72
C VAL A 425 20.87 23.55 -12.20
N GLU A 426 22.11 23.90 -12.52
CA GLU A 426 22.63 23.97 -13.90
C GLU A 426 22.62 22.59 -14.55
N TYR A 427 23.01 21.54 -13.80
CA TYR A 427 22.93 20.17 -14.29
C TYR A 427 21.48 19.79 -14.63
N LEU A 428 20.51 20.15 -13.78
CA LEU A 428 19.08 19.91 -14.04
C LEU A 428 18.61 20.63 -15.30
N ILE A 429 18.98 21.90 -15.51
CA ILE A 429 18.63 22.64 -16.73
C ILE A 429 19.23 21.97 -17.97
N HIS A 430 20.51 21.58 -17.90
CA HIS A 430 21.16 20.85 -18.99
C HIS A 430 20.49 19.50 -19.27
N GLU A 431 20.02 18.80 -18.24
CA GLU A 431 19.36 17.51 -18.39
C GLU A 431 17.97 17.66 -19.03
N LEU A 432 17.19 18.67 -18.62
CA LEU A 432 15.92 19.01 -19.26
C LEU A 432 16.08 19.32 -20.76
N SER A 433 17.16 20.02 -21.12
CA SER A 433 17.53 20.31 -22.51
C SER A 433 18.01 19.06 -23.26
N TYR A 434 18.84 18.22 -22.62
CA TYR A 434 19.31 16.97 -23.20
C TYR A 434 18.16 16.03 -23.57
N LEU A 435 17.14 15.94 -22.70
CA LEU A 435 15.91 15.18 -22.94
C LEU A 435 14.99 15.85 -23.98
N GLY A 436 15.26 17.10 -24.37
CA GLY A 436 14.46 17.88 -25.32
C GLY A 436 13.11 18.32 -24.76
N LEU A 437 12.97 18.41 -23.43
CA LEU A 437 11.71 18.81 -22.78
C LEU A 437 11.47 20.32 -22.85
N ASN A 438 12.53 21.10 -23.08
CA ASN A 438 12.45 22.53 -23.33
C ASN A 438 11.80 22.88 -24.68
N ASN A 439 11.69 21.92 -25.61
CA ASN A 439 11.01 22.14 -26.88
C ASN A 439 9.49 22.31 -26.67
N PRO A 440 8.76 21.32 -26.10
CA PRO A 440 7.34 21.52 -25.82
C PRO A 440 7.08 22.43 -24.62
N PHE A 441 8.03 22.56 -23.69
CA PHE A 441 7.88 23.38 -22.49
C PHE A 441 9.06 24.36 -22.34
N PRO A 442 9.09 25.47 -23.08
CA PRO A 442 10.18 26.45 -23.02
C PRO A 442 10.47 26.98 -21.60
N GLU A 443 9.45 27.02 -20.75
CA GLU A 443 9.54 27.50 -19.37
C GLU A 443 10.05 26.45 -18.36
N ILE A 444 10.23 25.18 -18.75
CA ILE A 444 10.53 24.09 -17.80
C ILE A 444 11.80 24.34 -16.98
N GLY A 445 12.80 25.01 -17.57
CA GLY A 445 14.04 25.38 -16.89
C GLY A 445 13.84 26.39 -15.75
N LEU A 446 12.78 27.20 -15.79
CA LEU A 446 12.48 28.18 -14.73
C LEU A 446 12.08 27.50 -13.42
N PHE A 447 11.57 26.27 -13.47
CA PHE A 447 11.20 25.51 -12.28
C PHE A 447 12.40 24.84 -11.60
N ALA A 448 13.53 24.67 -12.31
CA ALA A 448 14.69 23.90 -11.86
C ALA A 448 15.19 24.37 -10.48
N ASN A 449 15.36 25.68 -10.28
CA ASN A 449 15.84 26.23 -9.03
C ASN A 449 14.90 25.92 -7.85
N LYS A 450 13.59 26.13 -8.04
CA LYS A 450 12.57 25.89 -7.01
C LYS A 450 12.49 24.40 -6.66
N VAL A 451 12.50 23.53 -7.67
CA VAL A 451 12.45 22.07 -7.49
C VAL A 451 13.70 21.58 -6.76
N PHE A 452 14.88 22.00 -7.20
CA PHE A 452 16.14 21.60 -6.58
C PHE A 452 16.25 22.05 -5.11
N HIS A 453 15.83 23.28 -4.80
CA HIS A 453 15.79 23.76 -3.42
C HIS A 453 14.74 23.06 -2.56
N MET A 454 13.56 22.77 -3.11
CA MET A 454 12.54 21.97 -2.41
C MET A 454 13.11 20.59 -2.06
N MET A 455 13.69 19.90 -3.04
CA MET A 455 14.22 18.56 -2.82
C MET A 455 15.39 18.54 -1.83
N SER A 456 16.35 19.47 -1.95
CA SER A 456 17.50 19.53 -1.03
C SER A 456 17.09 19.86 0.41
N LYS A 457 16.06 20.69 0.62
CA LYS A 457 15.57 21.05 1.95
C LYS A 457 14.77 19.93 2.63
N TYR A 458 13.96 19.19 1.87
CA TYR A 458 12.98 18.25 2.44
C TYR A 458 13.39 16.78 2.36
N LEU A 459 14.33 16.38 1.49
CA LEU A 459 14.67 14.97 1.26
C LEU A 459 16.00 14.52 1.90
N MET A 460 16.85 15.43 2.40
CA MET A 460 18.09 15.13 3.16
C MET A 460 19.04 14.08 2.53
N GLU A 461 18.93 13.85 1.22
CA GLU A 461 19.77 12.97 0.39
C GLU A 461 20.30 13.78 -0.80
N PRO A 462 21.38 13.34 -1.50
CA PRO A 462 21.74 13.94 -2.79
C PRO A 462 20.52 13.97 -3.70
N VAL A 463 20.29 15.11 -4.36
CA VAL A 463 19.10 15.33 -5.20
C VAL A 463 19.03 14.26 -6.29
N ASP A 464 17.96 13.48 -6.27
CA ASP A 464 17.65 12.49 -7.31
C ASP A 464 17.24 13.22 -8.60
N MET A 465 18.13 13.19 -9.60
CA MET A 465 17.94 13.89 -10.86
C MET A 465 16.70 13.43 -11.62
N THR A 466 16.37 12.14 -11.56
CA THR A 466 15.16 11.61 -12.18
C THR A 466 13.92 12.20 -11.52
N HIS A 467 13.89 12.25 -10.19
CA HIS A 467 12.77 12.83 -9.46
C HIS A 467 12.65 14.35 -9.73
N ALA A 468 13.76 15.08 -9.80
CA ALA A 468 13.75 16.50 -10.10
C ALA A 468 13.19 16.80 -11.50
N VAL A 469 13.62 16.06 -12.53
CA VAL A 469 13.08 16.18 -13.90
C VAL A 469 11.58 15.90 -13.91
N ARG A 470 11.14 14.86 -13.19
CA ARG A 470 9.72 14.49 -13.10
C ARG A 470 8.87 15.58 -12.45
N ILE A 471 9.33 16.23 -11.38
CA ILE A 471 8.60 17.34 -10.75
C ILE A 471 8.51 18.53 -11.71
N CYS A 472 9.59 18.91 -12.40
CA CYS A 472 9.55 19.98 -13.39
C CYS A 472 8.53 19.68 -14.51
N HIS A 473 8.54 18.45 -15.02
CA HIS A 473 7.60 18.00 -16.04
C HIS A 473 6.15 18.00 -15.54
N PHE A 474 5.92 17.52 -14.31
CA PHE A 474 4.62 17.56 -13.65
C PHE A 474 4.06 18.97 -13.58
N ILE A 475 4.85 19.95 -13.13
CA ILE A 475 4.41 21.35 -13.05
C ILE A 475 3.98 21.87 -14.44
N CYS A 476 4.74 21.56 -15.50
CA CYS A 476 4.44 22.02 -16.87
C CYS A 476 3.13 21.46 -17.41
N VAL A 477 2.90 20.16 -17.21
CA VAL A 477 1.68 19.50 -17.68
C VAL A 477 0.49 19.91 -16.82
N TYR A 478 0.60 19.78 -15.50
CA TYR A 478 -0.50 20.08 -14.56
C TYR A 478 -1.01 21.51 -14.66
N SER A 479 -0.12 22.50 -14.79
CA SER A 479 -0.51 23.91 -14.96
C SER A 479 -1.31 24.18 -16.23
N ARG A 480 -1.17 23.35 -17.26
CA ARG A 480 -1.92 23.44 -18.53
C ARG A 480 -3.22 22.64 -18.54
N ILE A 481 -3.38 21.72 -17.60
CA ILE A 481 -4.65 21.03 -17.34
C ILE A 481 -5.55 21.95 -16.53
N LYS A 482 -5.04 22.48 -15.40
CA LYS A 482 -5.81 23.26 -14.42
C LYS A 482 -6.03 24.73 -14.81
N VAL A 483 -6.16 25.07 -16.09
CA VAL A 483 -6.41 26.48 -16.48
C VAL A 483 -7.86 26.87 -16.15
N ARG A 484 -8.14 27.07 -14.85
CA ARG A 484 -9.06 28.12 -14.42
C ARG A 484 -8.29 29.43 -14.58
N TYR A 485 -8.90 30.38 -15.27
CA TYR A 485 -8.40 31.75 -15.44
C TYR A 485 -7.76 32.26 -14.14
N ILE A 486 -6.44 32.46 -14.16
CA ILE A 486 -5.83 33.47 -13.30
C ILE A 486 -6.12 34.79 -14.02
N SER A 487 -7.31 35.34 -13.76
CA SER A 487 -7.69 36.72 -14.09
C SER A 487 -8.04 37.42 -12.80
#